data_AF-A0A172TVG2-F1
#
_entry.id   AF-A0A172TVG2-F1
#
_cell.length_a   1.000
_cell.length_b   1.000
_cell.length_c   1.000
_cell.angle_alpha   90.00
_cell.angle_beta   90.00
_cell.angle_gamma   90.00
#
_symmetry.space_group_name_H-M   'P 1'
#
loop_
_entity.id
_entity.type
_entity.pdbx_description
1 polymer ?
#
loop_
_entity_poly.entity_id
_entity_poly.type
_entity_poly.pdbx_seq_one_letter_code
_entity_poly.pdbx_strand_id
1 'polypeptide(L)'
;MILSTFTISQSSTEEDRPPISYRVKEYFECFITTEVLEQKNIILKAKWNIVLAIYFIRKGKYGPDAVFLAKGSRIISAESTKIYEVLIPMQLIDAASDKQLKTIELMYEGIALFLTSTYKTVSTEFMKQL
;
A
#
# COMPACT_ATOMS: atom_id res chain seq x y z
N MET A 1 -10.73 -4.66 23.10
CA MET A 1 -10.65 -5.12 21.70
C MET A 1 -9.72 -4.15 21.00
N ILE A 2 -8.47 -4.53 20.74
CA ILE A 2 -7.51 -3.60 20.13
C ILE A 2 -7.74 -3.69 18.62
N LEU A 3 -8.47 -2.72 18.07
CA LEU A 3 -8.59 -2.50 16.63
C LEU A 3 -7.18 -2.27 16.09
N SER A 4 -6.64 -3.21 15.35
CA SER A 4 -5.39 -3.01 14.60
C SER A 4 -5.67 -2.02 13.47
N THR A 5 -5.21 -0.78 13.62
CA THR A 5 -5.55 0.35 12.75
C THR A 5 -4.65 0.46 11.53
N PHE A 6 -4.51 -0.64 10.78
CA PHE A 6 -3.94 -0.57 9.43
C PHE A 6 -5.05 -0.21 8.44
N THR A 7 -4.83 0.81 7.63
CA THR A 7 -5.78 1.22 6.58
C THR A 7 -5.04 1.60 5.31
N ILE A 8 -5.71 1.41 4.18
CA ILE A 8 -5.25 1.83 2.87
C ILE A 8 -6.04 3.07 2.47
N SER A 9 -5.33 4.15 2.13
CA SER A 9 -5.90 5.31 1.47
C SER A 9 -5.49 5.28 0.00
N GLN A 10 -6.41 5.63 -0.90
CA GLN A 10 -6.13 5.64 -2.34
C GLN A 10 -6.47 7.03 -2.88
N SER A 11 -5.59 7.56 -3.72
CA SER A 11 -5.82 8.82 -4.41
C SER A 11 -5.19 8.78 -5.80
N SER A 12 -5.69 9.62 -6.70
CA SER A 12 -5.12 9.85 -8.02
C SER A 12 -4.80 11.33 -8.17
N THR A 13 -3.79 11.67 -8.97
CA THR A 13 -3.40 13.07 -9.25
C THR A 13 -4.39 13.80 -10.15
N GLU A 14 -5.28 13.10 -10.85
CA GLU A 14 -6.27 13.67 -11.78
C GLU A 14 -7.63 12.96 -11.68
N GLU A 15 -8.62 13.40 -12.49
CA GLU A 15 -9.93 12.74 -12.63
C GLU A 15 -9.82 11.27 -13.07
N ASP A 16 -8.69 10.89 -13.67
CA ASP A 16 -8.39 9.52 -14.05
C ASP A 16 -8.04 8.67 -12.81
N ARG A 17 -9.06 8.07 -12.22
CA ARG A 17 -8.90 7.00 -11.22
C ARG A 17 -8.76 5.66 -11.94
N PRO A 18 -7.77 4.81 -11.58
CA PRO A 18 -7.73 3.47 -12.13
C PRO A 18 -8.98 2.68 -11.74
N PRO A 19 -9.39 1.69 -12.56
CA PRO A 19 -10.56 0.88 -12.26
C PRO A 19 -10.30 0.00 -11.04
N ILE A 20 -10.78 0.44 -9.88
CA ILE A 20 -10.66 -0.34 -8.64
C ILE A 20 -11.89 -0.23 -7.76
N SER A 21 -12.40 -1.40 -7.38
CA SER A 21 -13.49 -1.52 -6.40
C SER A 21 -12.98 -1.28 -4.99
N TYR A 22 -13.79 -0.61 -4.16
CA TYR A 22 -13.54 -0.47 -2.73
C TYR A 22 -13.33 -1.84 -2.03
N ARG A 23 -13.92 -2.92 -2.57
CA ARG A 23 -13.76 -4.28 -2.03
C ARG A 23 -12.33 -4.80 -2.13
N VAL A 24 -11.56 -4.35 -3.13
CA VAL A 24 -10.14 -4.72 -3.25
C VAL A 24 -9.35 -4.10 -2.11
N LYS A 25 -9.66 -2.85 -1.75
CA LYS A 25 -9.07 -2.18 -0.60
C LYS A 25 -9.37 -2.95 0.70
N GLU A 26 -10.65 -3.24 0.96
CA GLU A 26 -11.07 -3.97 2.16
C GLU A 26 -10.43 -5.37 2.23
N TYR A 27 -10.35 -6.06 1.08
CA TYR A 27 -9.65 -7.33 0.97
C TYR A 27 -8.19 -7.21 1.41
N PHE A 28 -7.44 -6.25 0.86
CA PHE A 28 -6.03 -6.08 1.22
C PHE A 28 -5.84 -5.64 2.68
N GLU A 29 -6.71 -4.79 3.23
CA GLU A 29 -6.65 -4.43 4.65
C GLU A 29 -6.83 -5.65 5.56
N CYS A 30 -7.80 -6.52 5.22
CA CYS A 30 -8.04 -7.77 5.94
C CYS A 30 -6.87 -8.75 5.77
N PHE A 31 -6.45 -8.99 4.52
CA PHE A 31 -5.35 -9.88 4.17
C PHE A 31 -4.04 -9.48 4.85
N ILE A 32 -3.67 -8.19 4.83
CA ILE A 32 -2.44 -7.72 5.48
C ILE A 32 -2.52 -7.94 6.99
N THR A 33 -3.66 -7.62 7.60
CA THR A 33 -3.85 -7.79 9.04
C THR A 33 -3.68 -9.26 9.44
N THR A 34 -4.40 -10.15 8.75
CA THR A 34 -4.51 -11.57 9.11
C THR A 34 -3.31 -12.39 8.64
N GLU A 35 -2.93 -12.28 7.37
CA GLU A 35 -1.90 -13.14 6.76
C GLU A 35 -0.48 -12.62 7.00
N VAL A 36 -0.31 -11.33 7.32
CA VAL A 36 1.04 -10.76 7.52
C VAL A 36 1.26 -10.30 8.95
N LEU A 37 0.47 -9.33 9.43
CA LEU A 37 0.76 -8.67 10.69
C LEU A 37 0.56 -9.62 11.89
N GLU A 38 -0.54 -10.36 11.91
CA GLU A 38 -0.81 -11.36 12.96
C GLU A 38 0.21 -12.52 12.90
N GLN A 39 0.42 -13.13 11.72
CA GLN A 39 1.39 -14.23 11.57
C GLN A 39 2.82 -13.85 11.98
N LYS A 40 3.24 -12.62 11.70
CA LYS A 40 4.58 -12.12 12.05
C LYS A 40 4.66 -11.47 13.43
N ASN A 41 3.59 -11.55 14.23
CA ASN A 41 3.48 -10.92 15.55
C ASN A 41 3.87 -9.43 15.52
N ILE A 42 3.51 -8.72 14.44
CA ILE A 42 3.75 -7.30 14.31
C ILE A 42 2.71 -6.57 15.14
N ILE A 43 3.07 -6.28 16.39
CA ILE A 43 2.25 -5.49 17.28
C ILE A 43 2.21 -4.06 16.73
N LEU A 44 1.09 -3.69 16.11
CA LEU A 44 0.74 -2.29 15.94
C LEU A 44 0.60 -1.72 17.35
N LYS A 45 1.67 -1.09 17.87
CA LYS A 45 1.66 -0.48 19.19
C LYS A 45 0.41 0.38 19.26
N ALA A 46 -0.49 0.09 20.21
CA ALA A 46 -1.84 0.67 20.33
C ALA A 46 -1.92 2.21 20.31
N LYS A 47 -0.76 2.88 20.32
CA LYS A 47 -0.63 4.31 20.12
C LYS A 47 -0.76 4.75 18.65
N TRP A 48 -0.26 3.99 17.67
CA TRP A 48 -0.11 4.50 16.30
C TRP A 48 -1.03 3.82 15.27
N ASN A 49 -1.80 4.62 14.55
CA ASN A 49 -2.52 4.23 13.34
C ASN A 49 -1.55 4.17 12.15
N ILE A 50 -1.63 3.10 11.35
CA ILE A 50 -0.80 2.95 10.15
C ILE A 50 -1.68 3.13 8.92
N VAL A 51 -1.35 4.12 8.11
CA VAL A 51 -2.01 4.39 6.83
C VAL A 51 -1.02 4.12 5.71
N LEU A 52 -1.37 3.23 4.81
CA LEU A 52 -0.68 3.07 3.53
C LEU A 52 -1.44 3.88 2.47
N ALA A 53 -0.90 5.05 2.13
CA ALA A 53 -1.44 5.90 1.09
C ALA A 53 -0.87 5.51 -0.28
N ILE A 54 -1.73 4.99 -1.16
CA ILE A 54 -1.41 4.59 -2.52
C ILE A 54 -1.85 5.71 -3.47
N TYR A 55 -0.86 6.35 -4.08
CA TYR A 55 -1.02 7.42 -5.05
C TYR A 55 -0.85 6.87 -6.46
N PHE A 56 -1.93 6.89 -7.24
CA PHE A 56 -1.87 6.65 -8.67
C PHE A 56 -1.48 7.95 -9.37
N ILE A 57 -0.31 7.97 -9.98
CA ILE A 57 0.27 9.20 -10.52
C ILE A 57 0.50 9.07 -12.02
N ARG A 58 0.15 10.09 -12.81
CA ARG A 58 0.67 10.18 -14.17
C ARG A 58 2.14 10.57 -14.08
N LYS A 59 3.03 9.79 -14.72
CA LYS A 59 4.45 10.14 -14.88
C LYS A 59 4.61 11.56 -15.43
N GLY A 60 5.10 12.46 -14.58
CA GLY A 60 5.72 13.72 -15.01
C GLY A 60 7.20 13.50 -15.39
N LYS A 61 7.91 14.58 -15.76
CA LYS A 61 9.32 14.52 -16.17
C LYS A 61 10.26 13.82 -15.16
N TYR A 62 9.89 13.81 -13.87
CA TYR A 62 10.67 13.23 -12.78
C TYR A 62 9.88 12.20 -11.94
N GLY A 63 8.76 11.69 -12.47
CA GLY A 63 7.97 10.66 -11.78
C GLY A 63 8.66 9.28 -11.83
N PRO A 64 8.38 8.38 -10.88
CA PRO A 64 8.92 7.03 -10.89
C PRO A 64 8.41 6.23 -12.10
N ASP A 65 9.25 5.34 -12.61
CA ASP A 65 8.94 4.42 -13.72
C ASP A 65 8.38 3.06 -13.25
N ALA A 66 8.50 2.79 -11.95
CA ALA A 66 8.04 1.57 -11.29
C ALA A 66 7.28 1.93 -10.01
N VAL A 67 6.69 0.94 -9.36
CA VAL A 67 6.09 1.14 -8.03
C VAL A 67 7.18 1.61 -7.08
N PHE A 68 6.90 2.68 -6.35
CA PHE A 68 7.90 3.34 -5.50
C PHE A 68 7.33 3.62 -4.12
N LEU A 69 8.08 3.24 -3.07
CA LEU A 69 7.78 3.58 -1.69
C LEU A 69 8.57 4.83 -1.28
N ALA A 70 7.87 5.88 -0.84
CA ALA A 70 8.50 7.07 -0.31
C ALA A 70 9.34 6.76 0.93
N LYS A 71 10.43 7.52 1.11
CA LYS A 71 11.36 7.27 2.20
C LYS A 71 10.76 7.66 3.55
N GLY A 72 10.54 6.66 4.41
CA GLY A 72 10.05 6.87 5.77
C GLY A 72 8.55 7.14 5.83
N SER A 73 8.06 7.43 7.04
CA SER A 73 6.66 7.76 7.27
C SER A 73 6.48 9.23 7.59
N ARG A 74 5.42 9.86 7.05
CA ARG A 74 4.91 11.12 7.57
C ARG A 74 4.17 10.86 8.88
N ILE A 75 4.44 11.65 9.90
CA ILE A 75 3.84 11.49 11.24
C ILE A 75 2.86 12.63 11.49
N ILE A 76 1.61 12.28 11.78
CA ILE A 76 0.58 13.22 12.28
C ILE A 76 0.41 12.93 13.77
N SER A 77 1.18 13.62 14.60
CA SER A 77 1.24 13.35 16.05
C SER A 77 -0.09 13.55 16.77
N ALA A 78 -0.90 14.53 16.35
CA ALA A 78 -2.20 14.82 16.95
C ALA A 78 -3.19 13.65 16.82
N GLU A 79 -3.12 12.91 15.72
CA GLU A 79 -3.98 11.75 15.43
C GLU A 79 -3.29 10.42 15.78
N SER A 80 -2.05 10.51 16.26
CA SER A 80 -1.13 9.38 16.36
C SER A 80 -1.14 8.52 15.09
N THR A 81 -0.99 9.15 13.92
CA THR A 81 -1.02 8.46 12.61
C THR A 81 0.35 8.47 11.96
N LYS A 82 0.78 7.33 11.42
CA LYS A 82 1.92 7.21 10.50
C LYS A 82 1.40 6.91 9.11
N ILE A 83 1.80 7.74 8.16
CA ILE A 83 1.42 7.61 6.76
C ILE A 83 2.66 7.18 5.98
N TYR A 84 2.54 6.07 5.28
CA TYR A 84 3.52 5.56 4.33
C TYR A 84 2.95 5.75 2.94
N GLU A 85 3.76 6.29 2.02
CA GLU A 85 3.27 6.73 0.71
C GLU A 85 3.88 5.82 -0.37
N VAL A 86 3.01 5.14 -1.12
CA VAL A 86 3.36 4.34 -2.30
C VAL A 86 2.88 5.09 -3.54
N LEU A 87 3.74 5.20 -4.54
CA LEU A 87 3.45 5.82 -5.82
C LEU A 87 3.39 4.73 -6.89
N ILE A 88 2.26 4.65 -7.59
CA ILE A 88 2.03 3.71 -8.69
C ILE A 88 1.87 4.52 -9.98
N PRO A 89 2.77 4.35 -10.97
CA PRO A 89 2.66 5.03 -12.25
C PRO A 89 1.46 4.51 -13.06
N MET A 90 0.55 5.42 -13.42
CA MET A 90 -0.64 5.14 -14.23
C MET A 90 -0.28 4.51 -15.60
N GLN A 91 0.88 4.84 -16.16
CA GLN A 91 1.35 4.30 -17.44
C GLN A 91 1.45 2.78 -17.45
N LEU A 92 1.78 2.16 -16.31
CA LEU A 92 1.86 0.70 -16.18
C LEU A 92 0.48 0.04 -16.25
N ILE A 93 -0.55 0.73 -15.75
CA ILE A 93 -1.95 0.30 -15.80
C ILE A 93 -2.50 0.55 -17.20
N ASP A 94 -2.25 1.73 -17.76
CA ASP A 94 -2.77 2.14 -19.07
C ASP A 94 -2.26 1.27 -20.22
N ALA A 95 -1.03 0.76 -20.12
CA ALA A 95 -0.42 -0.12 -21.10
C ALA A 95 -0.91 -1.58 -21.02
N ALA A 96 -1.64 -1.97 -19.97
CA ALA A 96 -2.09 -3.34 -19.78
C ALA A 96 -3.39 -3.63 -20.54
N SER A 97 -3.52 -4.87 -21.05
CA SER A 97 -4.76 -5.37 -21.66
C SER A 97 -5.90 -5.47 -20.63
N ASP A 98 -5.60 -5.93 -19.42
CA ASP A 98 -6.51 -5.93 -18.28
C ASP A 98 -6.05 -4.92 -17.24
N LYS A 99 -6.61 -3.70 -17.32
CA LYS A 99 -6.28 -2.59 -16.42
C LYS A 99 -6.69 -2.88 -14.97
N GLN A 100 -7.78 -3.62 -14.76
CA GLN A 100 -8.29 -3.89 -13.42
C GLN A 100 -7.35 -4.87 -12.71
N LEU A 101 -7.04 -6.00 -13.35
CA LEU A 101 -6.06 -6.95 -12.81
C LEU A 101 -4.72 -6.26 -12.58
N LYS A 102 -4.26 -5.45 -13.54
CA LYS A 102 -2.97 -4.77 -13.39
C LYS A 102 -2.93 -3.81 -12.20
N THR A 103 -4.03 -3.11 -11.93
CA THR A 103 -4.15 -2.23 -10.77
C THR A 103 -4.00 -3.03 -9.47
N ILE A 104 -4.62 -4.21 -9.39
CA ILE A 104 -4.54 -5.09 -8.21
C ILE A 104 -3.10 -5.59 -8.02
N GLU A 105 -2.45 -6.05 -9.10
CA GLU A 105 -1.05 -6.51 -9.07
C GLU A 105 -0.10 -5.43 -8.54
N LEU A 106 -0.19 -4.20 -9.09
CA LEU A 106 0.69 -3.09 -8.71
C LEU A 106 0.42 -2.63 -7.27
N MET A 107 -0.83 -2.72 -6.81
CA MET A 107 -1.12 -2.50 -5.40
C MET A 107 -0.48 -3.54 -4.50
N TYR A 108 -0.55 -4.81 -4.88
CA TYR A 108 0.11 -5.88 -4.12
C TYR A 108 1.62 -5.68 -4.09
N GLU A 109 2.24 -5.31 -5.21
CA GLU A 109 3.66 -4.96 -5.29
C GLU A 109 4.00 -3.81 -4.32
N GLY A 110 3.20 -2.75 -4.32
CA GLY A 110 3.36 -1.61 -3.40
C GLY A 110 3.22 -2.00 -1.93
N ILE A 111 2.26 -2.86 -1.62
CA ILE A 111 2.06 -3.42 -0.28
C ILE A 111 3.27 -4.26 0.14
N ALA A 112 3.75 -5.15 -0.73
CA ALA A 112 4.91 -5.99 -0.47
C ALA A 112 6.17 -5.14 -0.24
N LEU A 113 6.38 -4.08 -1.04
CA LEU A 113 7.46 -3.12 -0.85
C LEU A 113 7.35 -2.42 0.52
N PHE A 114 6.17 -1.94 0.88
CA PHE A 114 5.92 -1.35 2.20
C PHE A 114 6.26 -2.30 3.34
N LEU A 115 5.73 -3.53 3.30
CA LEU A 115 5.86 -4.50 4.38
C LEU A 115 7.32 -4.92 4.57
N THR A 116 8.00 -5.28 3.49
CA THR A 116 9.41 -5.73 3.51
C THR A 116 10.38 -4.60 3.88
N SER A 117 10.07 -3.35 3.51
CA SER A 117 10.90 -2.19 3.87
C SER A 117 10.67 -1.72 5.30
N THR A 118 9.45 -1.86 5.83
CA THR A 118 9.06 -1.33 7.15
C THR A 118 9.28 -2.34 8.27
N TYR A 119 9.02 -3.62 8.02
CA TYR A 119 9.05 -4.67 9.03
C TYR A 119 10.12 -5.69 8.68
N LYS A 120 11.24 -5.64 9.39
CA LYS A 120 12.41 -6.54 9.18
C LYS A 120 12.09 -8.04 9.26
N THR A 121 10.98 -8.40 9.89
CA THR A 121 10.51 -9.78 10.04
C THR A 121 9.72 -10.28 8.82
N VAL A 122 9.35 -9.39 7.90
CA VAL A 122 8.67 -9.71 6.65
C VAL A 122 9.73 -9.75 5.54
N SER A 123 10.01 -10.93 5.02
CA SER A 123 10.92 -11.09 3.88
C SER A 123 10.17 -11.08 2.54
N THR A 124 10.91 -10.85 1.46
CA THR A 124 10.39 -10.95 0.10
C THR A 124 9.92 -12.37 -0.21
N GLU A 125 10.62 -13.39 0.26
CA GLU A 125 10.27 -14.80 0.07
C GLU A 125 8.94 -15.14 0.76
N PHE A 126 8.70 -14.58 1.95
CA PHE A 126 7.45 -14.75 2.65
C PHE A 126 6.28 -14.13 1.87
N MET A 127 6.44 -12.90 1.38
CA MET A 127 5.40 -12.25 0.57
C MET A 127 5.12 -12.99 -0.74
N LYS A 128 6.14 -13.60 -1.37
CA LYS A 128 5.95 -14.37 -2.62
C LYS A 128 5.16 -15.68 -2.44
N GLN A 129 5.00 -16.16 -1.21
CA GLN A 129 4.28 -17.40 -0.90
C GLN A 129 2.79 -17.16 -0.59
N LEU A 130 2.39 -15.90 -0.44
CA LEU A 130 1.01 -15.46 -0.25
C LEU A 130 0.41 -15.01 -1.59
#